data_AF-A0A6B3HW15-F1
#
_entry.id   AF-A0A6B3HW15-F1
#
_cell.length_a   1.000
_cell.length_b   1.000
_cell.length_c   1.000
_cell.angle_alpha   90.00
_cell.angle_beta   90.00
_cell.angle_gamma   90.00
#
_symmetry.space_group_name_H-M   'P 1'
#
loop_
_entity.id
_entity.type
_entity.pdbx_description
1 polymer ?
#
loop_
_entity_poly.entity_id
_entity_poly.type
_entity_poly.pdbx_seq_one_letter_code
_entity_poly.pdbx_strand_id
1 'polypeptide(L)'
;VVAEPDPYLGERVCAYVILRSGAGPLKAVAIKRFVRERGLAAYKVPDRVEFVDAFPQTGVGKVSKKDLRNAAARTAAPAPAPAL
;
A
#
# COMPACT_ATOMS: atom_id res chain seq x y z
N VAL A 1 -1.40 -2.57 -5.73
CA VAL A 1 -1.42 -3.28 -4.44
C VAL A 1 -0.31 -4.32 -4.43
N VAL A 2 0.51 -4.33 -3.38
CA VAL A 2 1.64 -5.23 -3.19
C VAL A 2 1.69 -5.70 -1.73
N ALA A 3 2.35 -6.83 -1.48
CA ALA A 3 2.72 -7.24 -0.14
C ALA A 3 3.89 -6.38 0.37
N GLU A 4 3.77 -5.92 1.60
CA GLU A 4 4.81 -5.23 2.34
C GLU A 4 5.24 -6.14 3.51
N PRO A 5 6.54 -6.42 3.69
CA PRO A 5 7.02 -7.17 4.85
C PRO A 5 6.58 -6.50 6.14
N ASP A 6 6.00 -7.28 7.05
CA ASP A 6 5.57 -6.81 8.37
C ASP A 6 6.10 -7.76 9.45
N PRO A 7 6.73 -7.25 10.52
CA PRO A 7 7.37 -8.09 11.53
C PRO A 7 6.38 -8.94 12.35
N TYR A 8 5.09 -8.60 12.35
CA TYR A 8 4.07 -9.31 13.11
C TYR A 8 3.19 -10.18 12.23
N LEU A 9 2.76 -9.64 11.09
CA LEU A 9 1.85 -10.31 10.18
C LEU A 9 2.58 -11.17 9.13
N GLY A 10 3.92 -11.09 9.09
CA GLY A 10 4.75 -11.60 8.00
C GLY A 10 4.67 -10.69 6.78
N GLU A 11 3.44 -10.49 6.29
CA GLU A 11 3.14 -9.55 5.21
C GLU A 11 1.86 -8.77 5.51
N ARG A 12 1.83 -7.49 5.12
CA ARG A 12 0.63 -6.65 5.13
C ARG A 12 0.30 -6.10 3.75
N VAL A 13 -0.94 -5.67 3.55
CA VAL A 13 -1.41 -5.20 2.25
C VAL A 13 -1.10 -3.70 2.08
N CYS A 14 -0.24 -3.36 1.12
CA CYS A 14 0.06 -1.97 0.75
C CYS A 14 -0.57 -1.59 -0.60
N ALA A 15 -1.40 -0.54 -0.59
CA ALA A 15 -2.06 0.00 -1.77
C ALA A 15 -1.46 1.35 -2.20
N TYR A 16 -0.78 1.35 -3.33
CA TYR A 16 -0.37 2.57 -4.03
C TYR A 16 -1.52 3.13 -4.86
N VAL A 17 -1.78 4.43 -4.73
CA VAL A 17 -2.91 5.12 -5.34
C VAL A 17 -2.44 6.41 -5.99
N ILE A 18 -2.82 6.60 -7.24
CA ILE A 18 -2.63 7.87 -7.96
C ILE A 18 -3.98 8.58 -7.95
N LEU A 19 -4.00 9.83 -7.47
CA LEU A 19 -5.19 10.66 -7.55
C LEU A 19 -5.38 11.16 -8.98
N ARG A 20 -6.63 11.24 -9.43
CA ARG A 20 -6.93 11.88 -10.71
C ARG A 20 -6.63 13.38 -10.64
N SER A 21 -6.28 13.96 -11.77
CA SER A 21 -6.08 15.41 -11.87
C SER A 21 -7.31 16.16 -11.38
N GLY A 22 -7.11 17.18 -10.55
CA GLY A 22 -8.18 17.96 -9.93
C GLY A 22 -8.91 17.27 -8.77
N ALA A 23 -8.50 16.08 -8.35
CA ALA A 23 -9.07 15.45 -7.15
C ALA A 23 -8.68 16.23 -5.90
N GLY A 24 -9.66 16.47 -5.02
CA GLY A 24 -9.42 17.06 -3.70
C GLY A 24 -8.60 16.13 -2.79
N PRO A 25 -8.14 16.64 -1.63
CA PRO A 25 -7.34 15.87 -0.70
C PRO A 25 -8.10 14.63 -0.22
N LEU A 26 -7.47 13.46 -0.35
CA LEU A 26 -8.05 12.18 0.06
C LEU A 26 -7.18 11.54 1.14
N LYS A 27 -7.82 11.04 2.20
CA LYS A 27 -7.14 10.33 3.29
C LYS A 27 -7.24 8.82 3.09
N ALA A 28 -6.21 8.10 3.54
CA ALA A 28 -6.18 6.63 3.52
C ALA A 28 -7.42 5.98 4.15
N VAL A 29 -7.95 6.57 5.24
CA VAL A 29 -9.16 6.08 5.93
C VAL A 29 -10.38 6.04 5.00
N ALA A 30 -10.53 7.02 4.11
CA ALA A 30 -11.64 7.05 3.16
C ALA A 30 -11.55 5.89 2.16
N ILE A 31 -10.35 5.52 1.72
CA ILE A 31 -10.13 4.38 0.82
C ILE A 31 -10.42 3.07 1.55
N LYS A 32 -9.93 2.91 2.79
CA LYS A 32 -10.22 1.71 3.61
C LYS A 32 -11.72 1.54 3.83
N ARG A 33 -12.42 2.63 4.15
CA ARG A 33 -13.88 2.62 4.32
C ARG A 33 -14.58 2.25 3.01
N PHE A 34 -14.21 2.89 1.90
CA PHE A 34 -14.81 2.64 0.59
C PHE A 34 -14.72 1.17 0.16
N VAL A 35 -13.57 0.51 0.36
CA VAL A 35 -13.45 -0.90 -0.01
C VAL A 35 -14.21 -1.82 0.93
N ARG A 36 -14.27 -1.50 2.24
CA ARG A 36 -15.06 -2.25 3.24
C ARG A 36 -16.55 -2.20 2.94
N GLU A 37 -17.08 -1.01 2.64
CA GLU A 37 -18.49 -0.80 2.29
C GLU A 37 -18.92 -1.57 1.03
N ARG A 38 -17.97 -1.89 0.15
CA ARG A 38 -18.20 -2.73 -1.05
C ARG A 38 -18.15 -4.23 -0.79
N GLY A 39 -18.12 -4.66 0.48
CA GLY A 39 -18.10 -6.07 0.86
C GLY A 39 -16.74 -6.72 0.76
N LEU A 40 -15.65 -5.94 0.69
CA LEU A 40 -14.31 -6.52 0.73
C LEU A 40 -14.04 -7.09 2.14
N ALA A 41 -13.66 -8.37 2.20
CA ALA A 41 -13.32 -9.04 3.45
C ALA A 41 -12.22 -8.27 4.21
N ALA A 42 -12.31 -8.24 5.54
CA ALA A 42 -11.45 -7.42 6.39
C ALA A 42 -9.94 -7.63 6.12
N TYR A 43 -9.51 -8.88 5.90
CA TYR A 43 -8.13 -9.25 5.62
C TYR A 43 -7.63 -8.83 4.22
N LYS A 44 -8.53 -8.41 3.31
CA LYS A 44 -8.17 -7.87 1.98
C LYS A 44 -8.13 -6.35 1.96
N VAL A 45 -8.59 -5.71 3.03
CA VAL A 45 -8.56 -4.25 3.15
C VAL A 45 -7.09 -3.84 3.30
N PRO A 46 -6.61 -2.84 2.54
CA PRO A 46 -5.23 -2.39 2.66
C PRO A 46 -4.91 -1.92 4.08
N ASP A 47 -3.87 -2.48 4.68
CA ASP A 47 -3.30 -2.03 5.95
C ASP A 47 -2.61 -0.69 5.78
N ARG A 48 -1.95 -0.49 4.63
CA ARG A 48 -1.30 0.75 4.24
C ARG A 48 -1.83 1.25 2.92
N VAL A 49 -2.04 2.56 2.83
CA VAL A 49 -2.38 3.24 1.58
C VAL A 49 -1.38 4.37 1.39
N GLU A 50 -0.76 4.41 0.22
CA GLU A 50 0.26 5.37 -0.14
C GLU A 50 -0.14 6.10 -1.42
N PHE A 51 -0.15 7.43 -1.35
CA PHE A 51 -0.45 8.27 -2.50
C PHE A 51 0.84 8.60 -3.23
N VAL A 52 0.87 8.35 -4.53
CA VAL A 52 2.03 8.59 -5.39
C VAL A 52 1.60 9.34 -6.64
N ASP A 53 2.50 10.12 -7.21
CA ASP A 53 2.22 10.88 -8.45
C ASP A 53 2.29 9.98 -9.69
N ALA A 54 3.12 8.95 -9.65
CA ALA A 54 3.29 7.99 -10.72
C ALA A 54 3.68 6.61 -10.20
N PHE A 55 3.37 5.58 -10.98
CA PHE A 55 3.88 4.24 -10.73
C PHE A 55 5.23 4.04 -11.42
N PRO A 56 6.20 3.37 -10.79
CA PRO A 56 7.41 2.96 -11.47
C PRO A 56 7.04 2.03 -12.62
N GLN A 57 7.73 2.17 -13.74
CA GLN A 57 7.49 1.38 -14.94
C GLN A 57 8.71 0.50 -15.26
N THR A 58 8.46 -0.65 -15.86
CA THR A 58 9.50 -1.46 -16.49
C THR A 58 9.95 -0.81 -17.80
N GLY A 59 11.05 -1.29 -18.40
CA GLY A 59 11.55 -0.77 -19.69
C GLY A 59 10.57 -0.86 -20.87
N VAL A 60 9.42 -1.52 -20.69
CA VAL A 60 8.34 -1.62 -21.68
C VAL A 60 7.05 -0.89 -21.23
N GLY A 61 7.15 0.04 -20.27
CA GLY A 61 6.05 0.92 -19.85
C GLY A 61 4.99 0.28 -18.94
N LYS A 62 5.17 -0.97 -18.50
CA LYS A 62 4.25 -1.63 -17.57
C LYS A 62 4.56 -1.26 -16.13
N VAL A 63 3.56 -1.20 -15.25
CA VAL A 63 3.79 -0.97 -13.82
C VAL A 63 4.73 -2.03 -13.24
N SER A 64 5.83 -1.59 -12.64
CA SER A 64 6.81 -2.45 -11.99
C SER A 64 6.37 -2.79 -10.56
N LYS A 65 5.67 -3.93 -10.41
CA LYS A 65 5.34 -4.46 -9.07
C LYS A 65 6.58 -4.77 -8.23
N LYS A 66 7.71 -5.10 -8.88
CA LYS A 66 8.99 -5.34 -8.20
C LYS A 66 9.46 -4.07 -7.49
N ASP A 67 9.48 -2.94 -8.20
CA ASP A 67 9.97 -1.70 -7.63
C ASP A 67 9.02 -1.14 -6.57
N LEU A 68 7.71 -1.34 -6.75
CA LEU A 68 6.71 -1.02 -5.72
C LEU A 68 6.90 -1.86 -4.45
N ARG A 69 7.18 -3.17 -4.56
CA ARG A 69 7.49 -4.01 -3.37
C ARG A 69 8.77 -3.55 -2.69
N ASN A 70 9.81 -3.24 -3.47
CA ASN A 70 11.07 -2.73 -2.92
C ASN A 70 10.87 -1.39 -2.21
N ALA A 71 10.03 -0.50 -2.75
CA ALA A 71 9.66 0.75 -2.10
C ALA A 71 8.92 0.51 -0.77
N ALA A 72 7.94 -0.39 -0.78
CA ALA A 72 7.19 -0.76 0.43
C ALA A 72 8.13 -1.32 1.52
N ALA A 73 9.03 -2.24 1.16
CA ALA A 73 9.98 -2.85 2.08
C ALA A 73 10.97 -1.84 2.69
N ARG A 74 11.40 -0.82 1.94
CA ARG A 74 12.29 0.24 2.47
C ARG A 74 11.63 1.13 3.52
N THR A 75 10.31 1.25 3.48
CA THR A 75 9.55 2.06 4.43
C THR A 75 8.90 1.22 5.52
N ALA A 76 9.05 -0.10 5.49
CA ALA A 76 8.62 -0.96 6.58
C ALA A 76 9.38 -0.55 7.85
N ALA A 77 8.63 -0.23 8.91
CA ALA A 77 9.24 0.07 10.20
C ALA A 77 10.01 -1.17 10.70
N PRO A 78 11.19 -1.01 11.32
CA PRO A 78 11.89 -2.14 11.91
C PRO A 78 10.99 -2.80 12.97
N ALA A 79 11.13 -4.13 13.10
CA ALA A 79 10.50 -4.86 14.19
C ALA A 79 10.81 -4.16 15.52
N PRO A 80 9.82 -3.85 16.36
CA PRO A 80 10.12 -3.37 17.69
C PRO A 80 10.85 -4.47 18.45
N ALA A 81 11.83 -4.07 19.27
CA ALA A 81 12.62 -4.99 20.07
C ALA A 81 11.68 -5.90 20.90
N PRO A 82 12.02 -7.19 21.06
CA PRO A 82 11.20 -8.08 21.87
C PRO A 82 11.09 -7.48 23.27
N ALA A 83 9.86 -7.30 23.75
CA ALA A 83 9.60 -6.94 25.13
C ALA A 83 10.02 -8.15 25.98
N LEU A 84 11.09 -7.97 26.77
CA LEU A 84 11.57 -8.92 27.77
C LEU A 84 10.56 -9.09 28.91
#